data_AF-V6HVP6-F1
#
_entry.id   AF-V6HVP6-F1
#
_cell.length_a   1.000
_cell.length_b   1.000
_cell.length_c   1.000
_cell.angle_alpha   90.00
_cell.angle_beta   90.00
_cell.angle_gamma   90.00
#
_symmetry.space_group_name_H-M   'P 1'
#
loop_
_entity.id
_entity.type
_entity.pdbx_description
1 polymer ?
#
loop_
_entity_poly.entity_id
_entity_poly.type
_entity_poly.pdbx_seq_one_letter_code
_entity_poly.pdbx_strand_id
1 'polypeptide(L)'
;MNSDSFHNLGIPFQKGMEYEVKKSFNNFQEKERYTYVGSQAYGFGDRSIEGYEHFFHDADHEKLQAWRVSNDLLEKEAPLYFVKVGGWNMDVRNSILPIDTNRFDLSEGKKLLNPYIPT
;
A
#
# COMPACT_ATOMS: atom_id res chain seq x y z
N MET A 1 -21.31 -0.53 7.21
CA MET A 1 -20.37 0.58 7.44
C MET A 1 -19.31 0.49 6.36
N ASN A 2 -19.46 1.27 5.29
CA ASN A 2 -18.43 1.40 4.24
C ASN A 2 -17.34 2.33 4.78
N SER A 3 -16.14 1.80 4.98
CA SER A 3 -14.93 2.57 5.32
C SER A 3 -14.17 3.01 4.06
N ASP A 4 -14.84 3.11 2.91
CA ASP A 4 -14.26 3.50 1.62
C ASP A 4 -14.37 5.01 1.39
N SER A 5 -13.95 5.81 2.36
CA SER A 5 -13.83 7.26 2.19
C SER A 5 -12.47 7.74 2.69
N PHE A 6 -11.42 7.20 2.07
CA PHE A 6 -10.06 7.75 2.10
C PHE A 6 -9.67 8.37 0.74
N HIS A 7 -10.66 8.66 -0.12
CA HIS A 7 -10.44 9.47 -1.31
C HIS A 7 -10.31 10.93 -0.88
N ASN A 8 -9.10 11.50 -1.00
CA ASN A 8 -8.74 12.93 -0.99
C ASN A 8 -7.78 13.43 0.10
N LEU A 9 -7.04 12.56 0.79
CA LEU A 9 -5.72 12.96 1.30
C LEU A 9 -4.69 12.48 0.28
N GLY A 10 -3.81 13.38 -0.16
CA GLY A 10 -2.71 13.09 -1.10
C GLY A 10 -1.64 12.20 -0.46
N ILE A 11 -2.05 11.06 0.12
CA ILE A 11 -1.14 10.09 0.71
C ILE A 11 -0.23 9.60 -0.43
N PRO A 12 1.07 9.87 -0.37
CA PRO A 12 2.01 9.52 -1.44
C PRO A 12 2.28 8.01 -1.51
N PHE A 13 1.67 7.24 -0.59
CA PHE A 13 1.77 5.80 -0.49
C PHE A 13 0.51 5.11 -0.96
N GLN A 14 0.68 4.11 -1.82
CA GLN A 14 -0.38 3.24 -2.33
C GLN A 14 -0.29 1.90 -1.61
N LYS A 15 -1.42 1.43 -1.06
CA LYS A 15 -1.48 0.17 -0.30
C LYS A 15 -1.03 -1.01 -1.17
N GLY A 16 -0.20 -1.89 -0.61
CA GLY A 16 0.38 -3.04 -1.31
C GLY A 16 1.56 -2.70 -2.23
N MET A 17 1.99 -1.44 -2.27
CA MET A 17 3.20 -1.04 -2.99
C MET A 17 4.44 -1.14 -2.12
N GLU A 18 5.56 -1.48 -2.77
CA GLU A 18 6.87 -1.55 -2.15
C GLU A 18 7.63 -0.24 -2.35
N TYR A 19 8.25 0.21 -1.27
CA TYR A 19 9.03 1.42 -1.21
C TYR A 19 10.42 1.11 -0.64
N GLU A 20 11.45 1.58 -1.34
CA GLU A 20 12.83 1.53 -0.87
C GLU A 20 13.17 2.84 -0.16
N VAL A 21 13.91 2.74 0.94
CA VAL A 21 14.32 3.90 1.75
C VAL A 21 15.62 4.48 1.20
N LYS A 22 15.58 5.76 0.81
CA LYS A 22 16.72 6.49 0.23
C LYS A 22 17.73 6.97 1.27
N LYS A 23 17.29 7.15 2.53
CA LYS A 23 18.11 7.59 3.66
C LYS A 23 17.49 7.09 4.96
N SER A 24 18.28 6.50 5.85
CA SER A 24 17.77 6.03 7.15
C SER A 24 17.11 7.16 7.95
N PHE A 25 15.98 6.84 8.58
CA PHE A 25 15.24 7.73 9.47
C PHE A 25 14.34 6.91 10.40
N ASN A 26 14.15 7.35 11.66
CA ASN A 26 13.42 6.57 12.66
C ASN A 26 13.90 5.10 12.70
N ASN A 27 12.99 4.15 12.45
CA ASN A 27 13.27 2.71 12.40
C ASN A 27 13.47 2.18 10.98
N PHE A 28 13.48 3.05 9.97
CA PHE A 28 13.65 2.70 8.56
C PHE A 28 15.13 2.79 8.19
N GLN A 29 15.67 1.73 7.58
CA GLN A 29 17.08 1.67 7.18
C GLN A 29 17.24 1.95 5.68
N GLU A 30 18.29 2.67 5.32
CA GLU A 30 18.65 2.94 3.92
C GLU A 30 18.78 1.64 3.11
N LYS A 31 18.26 1.66 1.88
CA LYS A 31 18.20 0.54 0.92
C LYS A 31 17.33 -0.64 1.33
N GLU A 32 16.73 -0.62 2.51
CA GLU A 32 15.69 -1.61 2.85
C GLU A 32 14.38 -1.27 2.18
N ARG A 33 13.57 -2.32 1.96
CA ARG A 33 12.29 -2.25 1.28
C ARG A 33 11.17 -2.58 2.24
N TYR A 34 10.10 -1.81 2.13
CA TYR A 34 8.92 -2.00 2.96
C TYR A 34 7.65 -1.90 2.12
N THR A 35 6.68 -2.76 2.43
CA THR A 35 5.37 -2.74 1.78
C THR A 35 4.42 -1.85 2.56
N TYR A 36 3.82 -0.85 1.91
CA TYR A 36 2.85 0.01 2.59
C TYR A 36 1.53 -0.72 2.85
N VAL A 37 1.10 -0.75 4.11
CA VAL A 37 -0.08 -1.50 4.57
C VAL A 37 -1.31 -0.59 4.72
N GLY A 38 -1.10 0.67 5.10
CA GLY A 38 -2.17 1.64 5.31
C GLY A 38 -1.82 2.65 6.39
N SER A 39 -2.81 3.45 6.80
CA SER A 39 -2.64 4.45 7.85
C SER A 39 -3.82 4.49 8.81
N GLN A 40 -3.59 5.03 10.00
CA GLN A 40 -4.62 5.33 10.99
C GLN A 40 -4.45 6.77 11.46
N ALA A 41 -5.55 7.53 11.50
CA ALA A 41 -5.55 8.88 12.07
C ALA A 41 -5.29 8.83 13.57
N TYR A 42 -4.45 9.73 14.09
CA TYR A 42 -4.33 10.00 15.52
C TYR A 42 -4.65 11.47 15.77
N GLY A 43 -5.61 11.77 16.67
CA GLY A 43 -5.90 13.18 16.99
C GLY A 43 -7.29 13.59 17.48
N PHE A 44 -8.28 12.70 17.68
CA PHE A 44 -9.64 13.13 18.08
C PHE A 44 -9.83 13.37 19.60
N GLY A 45 -8.87 14.00 20.27
CA GLY A 45 -8.91 14.18 21.73
C GLY A 45 -8.63 15.58 22.21
N ASP A 46 -7.47 16.15 21.89
CA ASP A 46 -7.01 17.41 22.49
C ASP A 46 -5.76 18.01 21.80
N ARG A 47 -5.47 17.66 20.54
CA ARG A 47 -4.24 18.09 19.86
C ARG A 47 -4.56 18.78 18.55
N SER A 48 -4.10 20.02 18.43
CA SER A 48 -4.26 20.94 17.30
C SER A 48 -3.53 20.52 16.01
N ILE A 49 -3.04 19.28 15.91
CA ILE A 49 -2.30 18.78 14.76
C ILE A 49 -2.95 17.47 14.32
N GLU A 50 -3.62 17.51 13.18
CA GLU A 50 -4.14 16.34 12.50
C GLU A 50 -2.98 15.58 11.84
N GLY A 51 -2.87 14.28 12.13
CA GLY A 51 -1.78 13.46 11.61
C GLY A 51 -2.16 11.99 11.49
N TYR A 52 -1.33 11.26 10.75
CA TYR A 52 -1.53 9.85 10.44
C TYR A 52 -0.32 9.03 10.86
N GLU A 53 -0.60 7.88 11.44
CA GLU A 53 0.38 6.83 11.65
C GLU A 53 0.32 5.91 10.45
N HIS A 54 1.41 5.87 9.68
CA HIS A 54 1.55 5.08 8.46
C HIS A 54 2.28 3.78 8.77
N PHE A 55 1.74 2.66 8.32
CA PHE A 55 2.25 1.32 8.60
C PHE A 55 2.89 0.69 7.38
N PHE A 56 4.05 0.09 7.61
CA PHE A 56 4.89 -0.53 6.60
C PHE A 56 5.32 -1.91 7.08
N HIS A 57 5.14 -2.92 6.24
CA HIS A 57 5.60 -4.27 6.53
C HIS A 57 7.02 -4.48 6.00
N ASP A 58 7.91 -4.86 6.89
CA ASP A 58 9.24 -5.37 6.61
C ASP A 58 9.13 -6.89 6.41
N ALA A 59 9.24 -7.34 5.17
CA ALA A 59 9.09 -8.76 4.81
C ALA A 59 10.29 -9.59 5.26
N ASP A 60 11.49 -9.01 5.29
CA ASP A 60 12.73 -9.71 5.61
C ASP A 60 12.84 -10.02 7.10
N HIS A 61 12.26 -9.15 7.94
CA HIS A 61 12.28 -9.30 9.40
C HIS A 61 10.91 -9.62 10.02
N GLU A 62 9.88 -9.84 9.20
CA GLU A 62 8.48 -10.06 9.60
C GLU A 62 7.95 -9.01 10.59
N LYS A 63 8.38 -7.74 10.42
CA LYS A 63 8.04 -6.65 11.35
C LYS A 63 7.08 -5.65 10.73
N LEU A 64 6.35 -4.95 11.59
CA LEU A 64 5.54 -3.80 11.22
C LEU A 64 6.25 -2.54 11.73
N GLN A 65 6.65 -1.67 10.80
CA GLN A 65 7.20 -0.36 11.08
C GLN A 65 6.11 0.69 10.99
N ALA A 66 6.15 1.67 11.89
CA ALA A 66 5.22 2.78 11.91
C ALA A 66 5.96 4.10 11.72
N TRP A 67 5.40 4.98 10.89
CA TRP A 67 5.84 6.35 10.74
C TRP A 67 4.71 7.30 11.10
N ARG A 68 4.90 8.03 12.20
CA ARG A 68 3.99 9.07 12.65
C ARG A 68 4.40 10.41 12.04
N VAL A 69 3.52 11.02 11.26
CA VAL A 69 3.77 12.30 10.60
C VAL A 69 2.47 13.09 10.43
N SER A 70 2.54 14.42 10.37
CA SER A 70 1.38 15.27 10.05
C SER A 70 1.15 15.29 8.54
N ASN A 71 -0.06 15.63 8.10
CA ASN A 71 -0.37 15.71 6.66
C ASN A 71 0.57 16.67 5.91
N ASP A 72 0.82 17.86 6.48
CA ASP A 72 1.67 18.89 5.87
C ASP A 72 3.12 18.46 5.66
N LEU A 73 3.62 17.56 6.52
CA LEU A 73 4.97 17.02 6.44
C LEU A 73 5.01 15.76 5.58
N LEU A 74 3.95 14.95 5.58
CA LEU A 74 3.88 13.71 4.82
C LEU A 74 4.17 13.94 3.33
N GLU A 75 3.49 14.90 2.70
CA GLU A 75 3.67 15.18 1.27
C GLU A 75 5.08 15.69 0.93
N LYS A 76 5.73 16.40 1.87
CA LYS A 76 7.08 16.98 1.68
C LYS A 76 8.18 15.99 1.97
N GLU A 77 8.03 15.17 3.01
CA GLU A 77 9.06 14.28 3.52
C GLU A 77 9.04 12.89 2.88
N ALA A 78 7.86 12.36 2.54
CA ALA A 78 7.76 11.05 1.91
C ALA A 78 8.63 10.93 0.64
N PRO A 79 8.60 11.88 -0.33
CA PRO A 79 9.46 11.81 -1.49
C PRO A 79 10.93 12.08 -1.19
N LEU A 80 11.32 12.51 0.02
CA LEU A 80 12.73 12.63 0.43
C LEU A 80 13.26 11.29 0.94
N TYR A 81 12.43 10.53 1.66
CA TYR A 81 12.83 9.29 2.32
C TYR A 81 12.53 8.03 1.52
N PHE A 82 11.49 8.01 0.69
CA PHE A 82 11.04 6.82 -0.01
C PHE A 82 11.06 6.97 -1.53
N VAL A 83 11.29 5.86 -2.22
CA VAL A 83 11.07 5.72 -3.66
C VAL A 83 10.25 4.46 -3.91
N LYS A 84 9.20 4.57 -4.74
CA LYS A 84 8.40 3.41 -5.15
C LYS A 84 9.25 2.51 -6.05
N VAL A 85 9.44 1.25 -5.66
CA VAL A 85 10.30 0.29 -6.40
C VAL A 85 9.54 -0.93 -6.91
N GLY A 86 8.33 -1.17 -6.41
CA GLY A 86 7.56 -2.35 -6.81
C GLY A 86 6.20 -2.44 -6.15
N GLY A 87 5.65 -3.65 -6.14
CA GLY A 87 4.36 -4.00 -5.59
C GLY A 87 3.27 -4.21 -6.64
N TRP A 88 2.09 -4.57 -6.15
CA TRP A 88 0.96 -4.94 -7.01
C TRP A 88 0.25 -3.67 -7.48
N ASN A 89 0.38 -3.33 -8.76
CA ASN A 89 -0.51 -2.36 -9.40
C ASN A 89 -1.92 -2.94 -9.40
N MET A 90 -2.62 -2.75 -8.29
CA MET A 90 -4.04 -3.02 -8.21
C MET A 90 -4.81 -1.90 -8.93
N ASP A 91 -4.66 -1.85 -10.26
CA ASP A 91 -5.81 -1.57 -11.10
C ASP A 91 -6.65 -2.85 -11.18
N VAL A 92 -7.04 -3.39 -10.01
CA VAL A 92 -8.01 -4.48 -9.99
C VAL A 92 -9.31 -3.82 -10.42
N ARG A 93 -9.65 -4.00 -11.70
CA ARG A 93 -11.03 -3.83 -12.15
C ARG A 93 -11.86 -4.63 -11.16
N ASN A 94 -12.73 -3.97 -10.40
CA ASN A 94 -13.70 -4.59 -9.48
C ASN A 94 -14.69 -5.55 -10.18
N SER A 95 -14.40 -5.99 -11.41
CA SER A 95 -15.15 -6.92 -12.24
C SER A 95 -14.32 -8.19 -12.49
N ILE A 96 -13.78 -8.82 -11.44
CA ILE A 96 -13.52 -10.25 -11.56
C ILE A 96 -14.90 -10.90 -11.40
N LEU A 97 -15.53 -11.25 -12.53
CA LEU A 97 -16.70 -12.11 -12.50
C LEU A 97 -16.29 -13.38 -11.74
N PRO A 98 -17.01 -13.80 -10.68
CA PRO A 98 -16.68 -15.02 -9.97
C PRO A 98 -16.66 -16.17 -10.98
N ILE A 99 -15.54 -16.89 -11.03
CA ILE A 99 -15.42 -18.08 -11.84
C ILE A 99 -16.40 -19.09 -11.26
N ASP A 100 -17.43 -19.45 -12.03
CA ASP A 100 -18.34 -20.53 -11.67
C ASP A 100 -17.56 -21.85 -11.68
N THR A 101 -17.11 -22.28 -10.51
CA THR A 101 -16.31 -23.49 -10.32
C THR A 101 -17.07 -24.76 -10.70
N ASN A 102 -18.41 -24.71 -10.80
CA ASN A 102 -19.24 -25.83 -11.25
C ASN A 102 -19.21 -26.03 -12.77
N ARG A 103 -18.65 -25.06 -13.52
CA ARG A 103 -18.43 -25.13 -14.98
C ARG A 103 -16.95 -25.14 -15.34
N PHE A 104 -16.07 -25.31 -14.36
CA PHE A 104 -14.63 -25.24 -14.54
C PHE A 104 -14.09 -26.50 -15.22
N ASP A 105 -14.17 -26.52 -16.55
CA ASP A 105 -13.46 -27.47 -17.38
C ASP A 105 -11.98 -27.03 -17.49
N LEU A 106 -11.10 -27.80 -16.84
CA LEU A 106 -9.65 -27.59 -16.82
C LEU A 106 -9.03 -27.61 -18.23
N SER A 107 -9.72 -28.18 -19.24
CA SER A 107 -9.24 -28.21 -20.63
C SER A 107 -9.31 -26.85 -21.33
N GLU A 108 -10.18 -25.94 -20.88
CA GLU A 108 -10.31 -24.56 -21.39
C GLU A 108 -9.52 -23.53 -20.55
N GLY A 109 -8.92 -23.96 -19.43
CA GLY A 109 -8.26 -23.09 -18.44
C GLY A 109 -7.18 -22.17 -19.02
N LYS A 110 -6.44 -22.62 -20.05
CA LYS A 110 -5.44 -21.78 -20.74
C LYS A 110 -6.06 -20.59 -21.49
N LYS A 111 -7.27 -20.73 -22.06
CA LYS A 111 -7.93 -19.64 -22.80
C LYS A 111 -8.52 -18.59 -21.85
N LEU A 112 -8.99 -19.03 -20.68
CA LEU A 112 -9.56 -18.16 -19.65
C LEU A 112 -8.50 -17.40 -18.84
N LEU A 113 -7.29 -17.96 -18.71
CA LEU A 113 -6.16 -17.32 -18.01
C LEU A 113 -5.33 -16.39 -18.91
N ASN A 114 -5.42 -16.55 -20.23
CA ASN A 114 -4.69 -15.73 -21.21
C ASN A 114 -4.85 -14.20 -21.06
N PRO A 115 -6.03 -13.66 -20.70
CA PRO A 115 -6.20 -12.21 -20.45
C PRO A 115 -5.45 -11.68 -19.22
N TYR A 116 -4.99 -12.57 -18.34
CA TYR A 116 -4.35 -12.25 -17.07
C TYR A 116 -2.84 -12.53 -17.08
N ILE A 117 -2.31 -13.05 -18.20
CA ILE A 117 -0.88 -13.24 -18.41
C ILE A 117 -0.36 -11.97 -19.13
N PRO A 118 0.55 -11.20 -18.53
CA PRO A 118 1.16 -10.05 -19.19
C PRO A 118 1.94 -10.50 -20.43
N THR A 119 1.71 -9.85 -21.57
CA THR A 119 2.52 -10.00 -22.80
C THR A 119 3.80 -9.19 -22.74
#